data_AF-A0A183IXP0-F1
#
_entry.id   AF-A0A183IXP0-F1
#
_cell.length_a   1.000
_cell.length_b   1.000
_cell.length_c   1.000
_cell.angle_alpha   90.00
_cell.angle_beta   90.00
_cell.angle_gamma   90.00
#
_symmetry.space_group_name_H-M   'P 1'
#
loop_
_entity.id
_entity.type
_entity.pdbx_description
1 polymer ?
#
loop_
_entity_poly.entity_id
_entity_poly.type
_entity_poly.pdbx_seq_one_letter_code
_entity_poly.pdbx_strand_id
1 'polypeptide(L)'
;MRTEVGEDYTGATVIEPLKGFYNRPIATLDFASLYPSIMIAYNLCYTSLILSEDVRSSLKPNEYIKTPSGHYFVKKEVRRGLLPDILEDLLNARKRAKADLKKETDPFVRQVLDGRQLALKISANSVYGFTGAQVGKLPCLEISQSVTAFGRLMIDRTKSEVEAKFTEANGYPADAKVIYGDTDSVMVSFGVDSVADAMALGREGAEYVSSRFPPPIKLEFEKVYYPYLLISKKRYAGIYYTKPEIYDKMDCKGIETVRRDNCPLVAKVLSTCLQKLLIDRNPDAALEYAKQVISDLLCNRVDISQLIISKELTKTDKEYSAKQAHVELAMRMKKRDPGSAPHLGDRVPYVIIAAGRGTAAYMKAEDPLYVLENSIPIDTQYYLSNQLAKPLERIFEPILGEKTESLLLRGDHTRTKTVVHSKTGGLMAFVTKRNTCLSCKSLIPYKAAICKYCNAEIEPSRGKVWTLVDAVPTLSRKSTRRSTLY
;
A
#
# COMPACT_ATOMS: atom_id res chain seq x y z
N MET A 1 -21.80 7.92 30.83
CA MET A 1 -21.70 9.20 30.09
C MET A 1 -20.92 8.94 28.82
N ARG A 2 -21.53 9.11 27.64
CA ARG A 2 -20.76 9.18 26.39
C ARG A 2 -20.05 10.53 26.42
N THR A 3 -18.72 10.53 26.47
CA THR A 3 -17.92 11.75 26.31
C THR A 3 -18.30 12.34 24.96
N GLU A 4 -18.84 13.56 24.94
CA GLU A 4 -19.09 14.28 23.70
C GLU A 4 -17.74 14.47 22.99
N VAL A 5 -17.62 13.88 21.79
CA VAL A 5 -16.45 14.05 20.93
C VAL A 5 -16.57 15.45 20.35
N GLY A 6 -15.63 16.33 20.66
CA GLY A 6 -15.56 17.68 20.08
C GLY A 6 -15.26 17.64 18.57
N GLU A 7 -15.32 18.79 17.90
CA GLU A 7 -15.02 18.87 16.47
C GLU A 7 -13.58 18.42 16.16
N ASP A 8 -13.41 17.74 15.03
CA ASP A 8 -12.10 17.30 14.54
C ASP A 8 -11.27 18.51 14.05
N TYR A 9 -9.94 18.46 14.15
CA TYR A 9 -9.07 19.58 13.79
C TYR A 9 -8.25 19.32 12.52
N THR A 10 -7.80 20.39 11.86
CA THR A 10 -7.05 20.26 10.60
C THR A 10 -5.70 19.57 10.81
N GLY A 11 -5.53 18.41 10.17
CA GLY A 11 -4.31 17.60 10.20
C GLY A 11 -3.18 18.08 9.28
N ALA A 12 -2.31 17.16 8.87
CA ALA A 12 -1.17 17.43 8.01
C ALA A 12 -1.54 17.80 6.56
N THR A 13 -0.66 18.55 5.89
CA THR A 13 -0.76 18.80 4.44
C THR A 13 -0.02 17.71 3.68
N VAL A 14 -0.61 17.30 2.56
CA VAL A 14 0.03 16.47 1.54
C VAL A 14 0.08 17.29 0.26
N ILE A 15 1.30 17.59 -0.20
CA ILE A 15 1.53 18.33 -1.45
C ILE A 15 0.91 17.54 -2.60
N GLU A 16 0.24 18.24 -3.52
CA GLU A 16 -0.37 17.60 -4.66
C GLU A 16 0.70 16.91 -5.52
N PRO A 17 0.60 15.58 -5.74
CA PRO A 17 1.60 14.86 -6.51
C PRO A 17 1.56 15.27 -7.98
N LEU A 18 2.74 15.53 -8.55
CA LEU A 18 2.93 15.52 -9.99
C LEU A 18 2.99 14.05 -10.43
N LYS A 19 1.83 13.46 -10.69
CA LYS A 19 1.69 12.03 -11.03
C LYS A 19 2.48 11.70 -12.29
N GLY A 20 3.08 10.51 -12.32
CA GLY A 20 3.83 10.07 -13.49
C GLY A 20 4.87 9.01 -13.21
N PHE A 21 5.47 8.53 -14.28
CA PHE A 21 6.66 7.70 -14.26
C PHE A 21 7.89 8.58 -14.47
N TYR A 22 8.76 8.62 -13.47
CA TYR A 22 9.99 9.40 -13.46
C TYR A 22 11.17 8.46 -13.73
N ASN A 23 11.74 8.60 -14.93
CA ASN A 23 12.98 7.92 -15.31
C ASN A 23 14.23 8.76 -15.00
N ARG A 24 14.17 9.58 -13.95
CA ARG A 24 15.28 10.36 -13.40
C ARG A 24 15.34 10.18 -11.87
N PRO A 25 16.53 10.25 -11.26
CA PRO A 25 16.70 10.22 -9.81
C PRO A 25 15.85 11.27 -9.07
N ILE A 26 15.06 10.81 -8.09
CA ILE A 26 14.28 11.67 -7.19
C ILE A 26 14.86 11.55 -5.78
N ALA A 27 15.37 12.66 -5.24
CA ALA A 27 15.89 12.71 -3.88
C ALA A 27 14.76 12.90 -2.87
N THR A 28 14.81 12.20 -1.75
CA THR A 28 13.87 12.36 -0.63
C THR A 28 14.57 13.01 0.56
N LEU A 29 14.02 14.14 1.00
CA LEU A 29 14.46 14.85 2.21
C LEU A 29 13.35 14.74 3.26
N ASP A 30 13.67 14.32 4.48
CA ASP A 30 12.71 14.05 5.55
C ASP A 30 13.10 14.74 6.87
N PHE A 31 12.11 15.27 7.59
CA PHE A 31 12.33 15.92 8.88
C PHE A 31 12.55 14.88 9.98
N ALA A 32 13.69 14.97 10.67
CA ALA A 32 14.00 14.08 11.77
C ALA A 32 13.05 14.31 12.96
N SER A 33 12.07 13.43 13.13
CA SER A 33 11.08 13.47 14.21
C SER A 33 10.29 14.79 14.23
N LEU A 34 9.65 15.14 13.10
CA LEU A 34 8.99 16.44 12.87
C LEU A 34 8.19 16.97 14.06
N TYR A 35 7.15 16.26 14.52
CA TYR A 35 6.25 16.76 15.57
C TYR A 35 6.95 16.93 16.93
N PRO A 36 7.71 15.94 17.45
CA PRO A 36 8.55 16.16 18.62
C PRO A 36 9.47 17.39 18.50
N SER A 37 10.14 17.55 17.35
CA SER A 37 11.06 18.65 17.11
C SER A 37 10.35 20.02 17.10
N ILE A 38 9.13 20.11 16.55
CA ILE A 38 8.31 21.33 16.61
C ILE A 38 7.95 21.67 18.06
N MET A 39 7.49 20.68 18.84
CA MET A 39 7.11 20.89 20.24
C MET A 39 8.29 21.40 21.08
N ILE A 40 9.49 20.86 20.86
CA ILE A 40 10.71 21.30 21.53
C ILE A 40 11.12 22.70 21.06
N ALA A 41 11.23 22.92 19.75
CA ALA A 41 11.74 24.17 19.18
C ALA A 41 10.89 25.39 19.58
N TYR A 42 9.57 25.22 19.62
CA TYR A 42 8.62 26.28 19.94
C TYR A 42 8.08 26.22 21.39
N ASN A 43 8.67 25.37 22.24
CA ASN A 43 8.30 25.22 23.65
C ASN A 43 6.80 24.96 23.87
N LEU A 44 6.19 24.07 23.08
CA LEU A 44 4.76 23.78 23.14
C LEU A 44 4.46 22.77 24.26
N CYS A 45 3.73 23.21 25.28
CA CYS A 45 3.39 22.41 26.45
C CYS A 45 2.12 22.95 27.13
N TYR A 46 1.43 22.10 27.90
CA TYR A 46 0.34 22.54 28.77
C TYR A 46 0.76 23.69 29.70
N THR A 47 1.98 23.64 30.22
CA THR A 47 2.48 24.63 31.19
C THR A 47 2.99 25.94 30.57
N SER A 48 3.15 25.99 29.24
CA SER A 48 3.58 27.18 28.50
C SER A 48 2.46 27.82 27.68
N LEU A 49 1.29 27.19 27.59
CA LEU A 49 0.11 27.73 26.91
C LEU A 49 -0.44 28.95 27.65
N ILE A 50 -0.74 30.03 26.91
CA ILE A 50 -1.34 31.26 27.44
C ILE A 50 -2.82 31.26 27.07
N LEU A 51 -3.70 31.12 28.06
CA LEU A 51 -5.15 31.04 27.87
C LEU A 51 -5.86 32.39 28.04
N SER A 52 -5.34 33.28 28.89
CA SER A 52 -5.98 34.55 29.25
C SER A 52 -5.22 35.76 28.71
N GLU A 53 -5.97 36.76 28.27
CA GLU A 53 -5.42 38.03 27.79
C GLU A 53 -4.67 38.81 28.88
N ASP A 54 -5.07 38.68 30.14
CA ASP A 54 -4.41 39.34 31.27
C ASP A 54 -2.98 38.84 31.46
N VAL A 55 -2.79 37.51 31.43
CA VAL A 55 -1.45 36.89 31.46
C VAL A 55 -0.63 37.32 30.25
N ARG A 56 -1.24 37.40 29.05
CA ARG A 56 -0.54 37.88 27.86
C ARG A 56 -0.10 39.35 28.00
N SER A 57 -0.95 40.19 28.57
CA SER A 57 -0.67 41.62 28.80
C SER A 57 0.40 41.86 29.85
N SER A 58 0.58 40.93 30.78
CA SER A 58 1.66 40.97 31.79
C SER A 58 3.03 40.57 31.24
N LEU A 59 3.09 39.94 30.06
CA LEU A 59 4.32 39.48 29.42
C LEU A 59 4.79 40.47 28.36
N LYS A 60 6.11 40.58 28.18
CA LYS A 60 6.67 41.39 27.12
C LYS A 60 6.43 40.72 25.75
N PRO A 61 6.29 41.48 24.65
CA PRO A 61 6.08 40.89 23.31
C PRO A 61 7.16 39.90 22.85
N ASN A 62 8.38 39.97 23.41
CA ASN A 62 9.47 39.07 23.11
C ASN A 62 9.49 37.80 23.99
N GLU A 63 8.61 37.67 24.97
CA GLU A 63 8.55 36.56 25.93
C GLU A 63 7.57 35.45 25.52
N TYR A 64 6.77 35.67 24.49
CA TYR A 64 5.85 34.69 23.94
C TYR A 64 5.93 34.62 22.40
N ILE A 65 5.32 33.58 21.84
CA ILE A 65 5.12 33.42 20.39
C ILE A 65 3.64 33.28 20.08
N LYS A 66 3.25 33.67 18.88
CA LYS A 66 1.94 33.36 18.29
C LYS A 66 2.13 32.25 17.26
N THR A 67 1.37 31.18 17.39
CA THR A 67 1.41 30.04 16.47
C THR A 67 0.59 30.34 15.21
N PRO A 68 0.81 29.62 14.10
CA PRO A 68 0.01 29.81 12.88
C PRO A 68 -1.47 29.46 13.06
N SER A 69 -1.83 28.68 14.09
CA SER A 69 -3.23 28.40 14.46
C SER A 69 -3.85 29.49 15.34
N GLY A 70 -3.10 30.54 15.70
CA GLY A 70 -3.59 31.67 16.49
C GLY A 70 -3.36 31.58 17.99
N HIS A 71 -2.86 30.45 18.51
CA HIS A 71 -2.61 30.23 19.94
C HIS A 71 -1.29 30.84 20.40
N TYR A 72 -1.19 31.16 21.69
CA TYR A 72 -0.03 31.84 22.27
C TYR A 72 0.71 30.93 23.27
N PHE A 73 2.04 30.89 23.17
CA PHE A 73 2.90 30.11 24.07
C PHE A 73 4.06 30.95 24.59
N VAL A 74 4.38 30.78 25.87
CA VAL A 74 5.54 31.40 26.51
C VAL A 74 6.83 30.77 25.97
N LYS A 75 7.86 31.58 25.73
CA LYS A 75 9.17 31.08 25.30
C LYS A 75 9.92 30.37 26.43
N LYS A 76 10.85 29.50 26.05
CA LYS A 76 11.63 28.66 26.97
C LYS A 76 12.44 29.47 28.00
N GLU A 77 12.81 30.72 27.68
CA GLU A 77 13.58 31.61 28.56
C GLU A 77 12.79 32.06 29.79
N VAL A 78 11.46 32.12 29.69
CA VAL A 78 10.58 32.48 30.82
C VAL A 78 10.13 31.22 31.57
N ARG A 79 9.71 30.18 30.83
CA ARG A 79 9.32 28.89 31.40
C ARG A 79 9.61 27.76 30.43
N ARG A 80 10.41 26.79 30.87
CA ARG A 80 10.62 25.54 30.15
C ARG A 80 9.44 24.59 30.34
N GLY A 81 8.87 24.10 29.24
CA GLY A 81 7.75 23.18 29.25
C GLY A 81 8.15 21.74 29.62
N LEU A 82 7.25 21.00 30.25
CA LEU A 82 7.46 19.59 30.63
C LEU A 82 7.45 18.62 29.43
N LEU A 83 6.59 18.87 28.43
CA LEU A 83 6.54 18.02 27.22
C LEU A 83 7.85 18.07 26.42
N PRO A 84 8.48 19.24 26.17
CA PRO A 84 9.82 19.30 25.61
C PRO A 84 10.85 18.42 26.33
N ASP A 85 10.86 18.40 27.67
CA ASP A 85 11.82 17.58 28.44
C ASP A 85 11.61 16.08 28.23
N ILE A 86 10.36 15.63 28.32
CA ILE A 86 9.99 14.23 28.06
C ILE A 86 10.39 13.82 26.63
N LEU A 87 10.17 14.71 25.66
CA LEU A 87 10.51 14.45 24.26
C LEU A 87 12.03 14.41 24.04
N GLU A 88 12.79 15.31 24.66
CA GLU A 88 14.26 15.29 24.60
C GLU A 88 14.82 13.96 25.14
N ASP A 89 14.29 13.46 26.26
CA ASP A 89 14.70 12.17 26.83
C ASP A 89 14.40 10.99 25.90
N LEU A 90 13.18 10.95 25.34
CA LEU A 90 12.77 9.92 24.38
C LEU A 90 13.62 9.96 23.10
N LEU A 91 13.90 11.14 22.57
CA LEU A 91 14.74 11.33 21.38
C LEU A 91 16.19 10.94 21.66
N ASN A 92 16.74 11.27 22.84
CA ASN A 92 18.07 10.87 23.27
C ASN A 92 18.18 9.35 23.44
N ALA A 93 17.18 8.70 24.05
CA ALA A 93 17.11 7.25 24.15
C ALA A 93 17.06 6.59 22.76
N ARG A 94 16.26 7.14 21.84
CA ARG A 94 16.18 6.67 20.45
C ARG A 94 17.51 6.85 19.72
N LYS A 95 18.21 7.96 19.94
CA LYS A 95 19.53 8.22 19.35
C LYS A 95 20.55 7.17 19.79
N ARG A 96 20.55 6.78 21.07
CA ARG A 96 21.38 5.67 21.58
C ARG A 96 21.02 4.34 20.92
N ALA A 97 19.74 3.99 20.85
CA ALA A 97 19.29 2.74 20.20
C ALA A 97 19.68 2.67 18.71
N LYS A 98 19.61 3.79 17.96
CA LYS A 98 20.10 3.86 16.57
C LYS A 98 21.62 3.72 16.47
N ALA A 99 22.37 4.20 17.47
CA ALA A 99 23.82 4.05 17.49
C ALA A 99 24.22 2.58 17.72
N ASP A 100 23.52 1.86 18.59
CA ASP A 100 23.70 0.42 18.80
C ASP A 100 23.40 -0.35 17.51
N LEU A 101 22.28 -0.05 16.84
CA LEU A 101 21.90 -0.66 15.56
C LEU A 101 22.94 -0.48 14.45
N LYS A 102 23.69 0.63 14.44
CA LYS A 102 24.73 0.88 13.44
C LYS A 102 25.97 0.00 13.64
N LYS A 103 26.25 -0.42 14.88
CA LYS A 103 27.41 -1.26 15.22
C LYS A 103 27.15 -2.75 15.01
N GLU A 104 25.89 -3.16 15.12
CA GLU A 104 25.50 -4.57 15.04
C GLU A 104 25.60 -5.12 13.61
N THR A 105 26.12 -6.33 13.48
CA THR A 105 26.30 -7.02 12.19
C THR A 105 25.28 -8.15 12.00
N ASP A 106 24.82 -8.78 13.09
CA ASP A 106 23.90 -9.91 12.99
C ASP A 106 22.53 -9.49 12.43
N PRO A 107 22.04 -10.11 11.33
CA PRO A 107 20.78 -9.70 10.72
C PRO A 107 19.55 -9.80 11.63
N PHE A 108 19.50 -10.81 12.50
CA PHE A 108 18.36 -11.03 13.39
C PHE A 108 18.38 -10.00 14.53
N VAL A 109 19.53 -9.79 15.18
CA VAL A 109 19.67 -8.78 16.24
C VAL A 109 19.45 -7.38 15.69
N ARG A 110 19.88 -7.08 14.46
CA ARG A 110 19.55 -5.80 13.78
C ARG A 110 18.05 -5.59 13.66
N GLN A 111 17.27 -6.62 13.34
CA GLN A 111 15.80 -6.51 13.28
C GLN A 111 15.19 -6.23 14.66
N VAL A 112 15.69 -6.86 15.73
CA VAL A 112 15.23 -6.62 17.10
C VAL A 112 15.56 -5.19 17.54
N LEU A 113 16.78 -4.71 17.28
CA LEU A 113 17.21 -3.34 17.58
C LEU A 113 16.44 -2.29 16.76
N ASP A 114 16.10 -2.61 15.50
CA ASP A 114 15.23 -1.76 14.69
C ASP A 114 13.80 -1.68 15.27
N GLY A 115 13.26 -2.81 15.76
CA GLY A 115 12.01 -2.84 16.52
C GLY A 115 12.08 -1.95 17.77
N ARG A 116 13.19 -1.99 18.52
CA ARG A 116 13.41 -1.15 19.71
C ARG A 116 13.41 0.35 19.37
N GLN A 117 14.14 0.79 18.32
CA GLN A 117 14.13 2.21 17.95
C GLN A 117 12.77 2.66 17.41
N LEU A 118 12.04 1.77 16.73
CA LEU A 118 10.71 2.05 16.22
C LEU A 118 9.70 2.23 17.36
N ALA A 119 9.78 1.40 18.41
CA ALA A 119 8.96 1.56 19.61
C ALA A 119 9.17 2.93 20.26
N LEU A 120 10.44 3.36 20.42
CA LEU A 120 10.77 4.69 20.94
C LEU A 120 10.25 5.82 20.05
N LYS A 121 10.32 5.66 18.71
CA LYS A 121 9.72 6.61 17.75
C LYS A 121 8.21 6.73 17.97
N ILE A 122 7.52 5.60 18.10
CA ILE A 122 6.08 5.57 18.32
C ILE A 122 5.75 6.26 19.64
N SER A 123 6.44 5.95 20.74
CA SER A 123 6.25 6.60 22.04
C SER A 123 6.40 8.13 21.95
N ALA A 124 7.44 8.64 21.28
CA ALA A 124 7.62 10.07 21.10
C ALA A 124 6.48 10.73 20.31
N ASN A 125 6.00 10.08 19.22
CA ASN A 125 4.86 10.56 18.46
C ASN A 125 3.54 10.46 19.25
N SER A 126 3.41 9.47 20.14
CA SER A 126 2.25 9.31 21.01
C SER A 126 2.15 10.42 22.07
N VAL A 127 3.24 11.09 22.44
CA VAL A 127 3.17 12.28 23.32
C VAL A 127 2.36 13.39 22.66
N TYR A 128 2.61 13.66 21.37
CA TYR A 128 1.76 14.56 20.57
C TYR A 128 0.34 14.00 20.43
N GLY A 129 0.18 12.71 20.12
CA GLY A 129 -1.14 12.09 19.99
C GLY A 129 -1.99 12.19 21.27
N PHE A 130 -1.35 12.16 22.43
CA PHE A 130 -1.99 12.31 23.74
C PHE A 130 -2.63 13.69 23.92
N THR A 131 -1.97 14.76 23.45
CA THR A 131 -2.56 16.12 23.54
C THR A 131 -3.80 16.25 22.66
N GLY A 132 -3.89 15.51 21.56
CA GLY A 132 -5.04 15.54 20.63
C GLY A 132 -6.17 14.58 20.97
N ALA A 133 -5.99 13.68 21.93
CA ALA A 133 -6.95 12.63 22.25
C ALA A 133 -8.13 13.16 23.09
N GLN A 134 -9.21 13.59 22.43
CA GLN A 134 -10.44 14.07 23.07
C GLN A 134 -11.06 13.01 24.00
N VAL A 135 -11.03 11.74 23.58
CA VAL A 135 -11.35 10.60 24.46
C VAL A 135 -10.08 10.21 25.21
N GLY A 136 -9.74 11.00 26.23
CA GLY A 136 -8.50 10.87 26.99
C GLY A 136 -8.61 11.51 28.37
N LYS A 137 -7.49 11.53 29.10
CA LYS A 137 -7.44 12.09 30.46
C LYS A 137 -7.15 13.59 30.49
N LEU A 138 -6.43 14.13 29.49
CA LEU A 138 -5.98 15.52 29.48
C LEU A 138 -5.84 16.07 28.04
N PRO A 139 -6.93 16.19 27.28
CA PRO A 139 -6.87 16.78 25.94
C PRO A 139 -6.51 18.26 25.97
N CYS A 140 -5.68 18.70 25.02
CA CYS A 140 -5.38 20.10 24.72
C CYS A 140 -5.21 20.24 23.20
N LEU A 141 -6.30 20.59 22.54
CA LEU A 141 -6.37 20.66 21.08
C LEU A 141 -5.53 21.82 20.53
N GLU A 142 -5.33 22.87 21.32
CA GLU A 142 -4.55 24.05 20.99
C GLU A 142 -3.10 23.67 20.63
N ILE A 143 -2.47 22.80 21.44
CA ILE A 143 -1.13 22.27 21.17
C ILE A 143 -1.15 21.48 19.86
N SER A 144 -2.13 20.60 19.69
CA SER A 144 -2.21 19.69 18.55
C SER A 144 -2.41 20.44 17.23
N GLN A 145 -3.29 21.45 17.24
CA GLN A 145 -3.53 22.38 16.14
C GLN A 145 -2.29 23.21 15.80
N SER A 146 -1.57 23.71 16.81
CA SER A 146 -0.34 24.48 16.60
C SER A 146 0.75 23.61 15.99
N VAL A 147 0.93 22.37 16.45
CA VAL A 147 1.93 21.43 15.89
C VAL A 147 1.63 21.13 14.42
N THR A 148 0.38 20.79 14.07
CA THR A 148 0.04 20.53 12.67
C THR A 148 0.17 21.77 11.81
N ALA A 149 -0.19 22.96 12.32
CA ALA A 149 -0.07 24.21 11.61
C ALA A 149 1.40 24.59 11.31
N PHE A 150 2.31 24.40 12.29
CA PHE A 150 3.74 24.54 12.03
C PHE A 150 4.24 23.51 11.01
N GLY A 151 3.80 22.25 11.09
CA GLY A 151 4.16 21.23 10.10
C GLY A 151 3.79 21.64 8.67
N ARG A 152 2.58 22.18 8.47
CA ARG A 152 2.13 22.71 7.16
C ARG A 152 3.00 23.87 6.68
N LEU A 153 3.28 24.84 7.55
CA LEU A 153 4.14 25.98 7.22
C LEU A 153 5.56 25.54 6.84
N MET A 154 6.11 24.55 7.56
CA MET A 154 7.47 24.06 7.35
C MET A 154 7.64 23.34 6.02
N ILE A 155 6.67 22.50 5.63
CA ILE A 155 6.75 21.78 4.35
C ILE A 155 6.61 22.74 3.17
N ASP A 156 5.71 23.72 3.25
CA ASP A 156 5.56 24.75 2.21
C ASP A 156 6.81 25.63 2.10
N ARG A 157 7.38 26.03 3.25
CA ARG A 157 8.66 26.77 3.25
C ARG A 157 9.80 25.94 2.69
N THR A 158 9.88 24.65 3.03
CA THR A 158 10.90 23.74 2.50
C THR A 158 10.81 23.64 0.98
N LYS A 159 9.59 23.51 0.44
CA LYS A 159 9.37 23.52 -1.01
C LYS A 159 9.90 24.79 -1.65
N SER A 160 9.48 25.96 -1.15
CA SER A 160 9.90 27.25 -1.70
C SER A 160 11.41 27.47 -1.64
N GLU A 161 12.05 27.10 -0.53
CA GLU A 161 13.51 27.25 -0.36
C GLU A 161 14.30 26.34 -1.30
N VAL A 162 13.83 25.11 -1.54
CA VAL A 162 14.46 24.17 -2.48
C VAL A 162 14.30 24.67 -3.92
N GLU A 163 13.08 25.02 -4.33
CA GLU A 163 12.80 25.48 -5.71
C GLU A 163 13.45 26.84 -6.01
N ALA A 164 13.67 27.70 -5.00
CA ALA A 164 14.34 28.98 -5.20
C ALA A 164 15.88 28.88 -5.23
N LYS A 165 16.47 27.96 -4.44
CA LYS A 165 17.93 27.81 -4.37
C LYS A 165 18.48 27.06 -5.58
N PHE A 166 17.91 25.90 -5.90
CA PHE A 166 18.46 24.97 -6.88
C PHE A 166 17.90 25.29 -8.27
N THR A 167 18.40 26.37 -8.87
CA THR A 167 17.99 26.84 -10.21
C THR A 167 19.19 27.01 -11.14
N GLU A 168 18.96 26.97 -12.44
CA GLU A 168 20.00 27.24 -13.45
C GLU A 168 20.59 28.64 -13.28
N ALA A 169 19.76 29.63 -12.90
CA ALA A 169 20.19 30.99 -12.61
C ALA A 169 21.19 31.08 -11.44
N ASN A 170 21.12 30.15 -10.49
CA ASN A 170 22.04 30.06 -9.35
C ASN A 170 23.25 29.13 -9.63
N GLY A 171 23.44 28.70 -10.89
CA GLY A 171 24.56 27.88 -11.33
C GLY A 171 24.39 26.38 -11.12
N TYR A 172 23.17 25.89 -10.89
CA TYR A 172 22.89 24.45 -10.79
C TYR A 172 22.59 23.84 -12.17
N PRO A 173 22.71 22.50 -12.32
CA PRO A 173 22.54 21.84 -13.62
C PRO A 173 21.14 21.96 -14.23
N ALA A 174 20.11 22.13 -13.40
CA ALA A 174 18.72 22.25 -13.81
C ALA A 174 17.90 22.89 -12.68
N ASP A 175 16.71 23.38 -13.02
CA ASP A 175 15.73 23.85 -12.05
C ASP A 175 15.13 22.68 -11.27
N ALA A 176 15.36 22.67 -9.95
CA ALA A 176 14.80 21.67 -9.07
C ALA A 176 13.30 21.87 -8.89
N LYS A 177 12.56 20.76 -8.83
CA LYS A 177 11.11 20.76 -8.66
C LYS A 177 10.69 19.79 -7.58
N VAL A 178 9.84 20.22 -6.65
CA VAL A 178 9.24 19.32 -5.67
C VAL A 178 8.05 18.63 -6.31
N ILE A 179 8.21 17.33 -6.58
CA ILE A 179 7.20 16.53 -7.29
C ILE A 179 6.14 15.95 -6.34
N TYR A 180 6.48 15.80 -5.06
CA TYR A 180 5.58 15.29 -4.03
C TYR A 180 6.07 15.66 -2.63
N GLY A 181 5.17 15.62 -1.66
CA GLY A 181 5.51 15.69 -0.25
C GLY A 181 4.38 15.14 0.62
N ASP A 182 4.74 14.35 1.63
CA ASP A 182 3.82 13.79 2.61
C ASP A 182 4.27 14.20 4.00
N THR A 183 3.57 15.18 4.59
CA THR A 183 3.70 15.63 5.98
C THR A 183 5.08 16.13 6.41
N ASP A 184 6.06 15.23 6.50
CA ASP A 184 7.44 15.43 6.98
C ASP A 184 8.50 15.26 5.90
N SER A 185 8.12 14.73 4.74
CA SER A 185 9.05 14.47 3.64
C SER A 185 8.71 15.24 2.37
N VAL A 186 9.75 15.68 1.65
CA VAL A 186 9.67 16.27 0.30
C VAL A 186 10.49 15.44 -0.69
N MET A 187 9.92 15.24 -1.87
CA MET A 187 10.55 14.51 -2.97
C MET A 187 10.91 15.48 -4.08
N VAL A 188 12.21 15.63 -4.31
CA VAL A 188 12.79 16.67 -5.16
C VAL A 188 13.39 16.01 -6.40
N SER A 189 12.96 16.50 -7.57
CA SER A 189 13.63 16.24 -8.84
C SER A 189 14.65 17.35 -9.06
N PHE A 190 15.95 17.04 -8.93
CA PHE A 190 17.04 17.98 -9.22
C PHE A 190 17.40 18.08 -10.70
N GLY A 191 16.74 17.32 -11.58
CA GLY A 191 16.95 17.35 -13.02
C GLY A 191 18.23 16.64 -13.52
N VAL A 192 19.05 16.10 -12.61
CA VAL A 192 20.23 15.29 -12.93
C VAL A 192 19.86 13.84 -13.28
N ASP A 193 20.68 13.16 -14.08
CA ASP A 193 20.43 11.78 -14.51
C ASP A 193 21.18 10.72 -13.64
N SER A 194 22.17 11.14 -12.86
CA SER A 194 22.98 10.27 -11.99
C SER A 194 22.45 10.20 -10.56
N VAL A 195 22.41 8.99 -9.99
CA VAL A 195 22.04 8.77 -8.58
C VAL A 195 23.05 9.44 -7.65
N ALA A 196 24.34 9.41 -7.96
CA ALA A 196 25.39 10.00 -7.13
C ALA A 196 25.23 11.52 -7.01
N ASP A 197 24.94 12.19 -8.12
CA ASP A 197 24.75 13.64 -8.16
C ASP A 197 23.47 14.05 -7.42
N ALA A 198 22.39 13.29 -7.61
CA ALA A 198 21.14 13.51 -6.87
C ALA A 198 21.31 13.32 -5.36
N MET A 199 22.15 12.37 -4.93
CA MET A 199 22.50 12.19 -3.52
C MET A 199 23.32 13.37 -2.98
N ALA A 200 24.28 13.88 -3.76
CA ALA A 200 25.09 15.02 -3.36
C ALA A 200 24.24 16.29 -3.19
N LEU A 201 23.42 16.63 -4.20
CA LEU A 201 22.48 17.75 -4.14
C LEU A 201 21.43 17.57 -3.04
N GLY A 202 20.95 16.33 -2.83
CA GLY A 202 20.04 16.02 -1.73
C GLY A 202 20.64 16.31 -0.35
N ARG A 203 21.90 15.96 -0.11
CA ARG A 203 22.60 16.28 1.15
C ARG A 203 22.80 17.79 1.31
N GLU A 204 23.22 18.47 0.27
CA GLU A 204 23.38 19.93 0.28
C GLU A 204 22.05 20.65 0.56
N GLY A 205 20.96 20.19 -0.09
CA GLY A 205 19.62 20.70 0.11
C GLY A 205 19.12 20.49 1.53
N ALA A 206 19.36 19.31 2.10
CA ALA A 206 18.99 19.02 3.49
C ALA A 206 19.69 19.95 4.49
N GLU A 207 21.00 20.20 4.30
CA GLU A 207 21.78 21.08 5.17
C GLU A 207 21.36 22.55 5.03
N TYR A 208 21.20 23.02 3.79
CA TYR A 208 20.74 24.37 3.50
C TYR A 208 19.39 24.65 4.13
N VAL A 209 18.39 23.79 3.91
CA VAL A 209 17.04 23.98 4.46
C VAL A 209 17.06 23.89 5.99
N SER A 210 17.86 22.99 6.57
CA SER A 210 18.00 22.87 8.03
C SER A 210 18.44 24.17 8.69
N SER A 211 19.36 24.92 8.07
CA SER A 211 19.83 26.22 8.59
C SER A 211 18.75 27.32 8.66
N ARG A 212 17.62 27.14 7.98
CA ARG A 212 16.50 28.10 7.95
C ARG A 212 15.47 27.88 9.07
N PHE A 213 15.63 26.80 9.84
CA PHE A 213 14.74 26.43 10.94
C PHE A 213 15.47 26.49 12.30
N PRO A 214 14.73 26.77 13.39
CA PRO A 214 15.31 26.78 14.72
C PRO A 214 15.69 25.35 15.17
N PRO A 215 16.81 25.16 15.91
CA PRO A 215 17.13 23.88 16.52
C PRO A 215 16.00 23.41 17.48
N PRO A 216 15.72 22.09 17.58
CA PRO A 216 16.41 20.95 16.97
C PRO A 216 15.83 20.50 15.61
N ILE A 217 15.04 21.36 14.93
CA ILE A 217 14.45 21.01 13.64
C ILE A 217 15.56 20.81 12.61
N LYS A 218 15.61 19.62 12.01
CA LYS A 218 16.61 19.26 11.02
C LYS A 218 15.98 18.41 9.92
N LEU A 219 16.25 18.79 8.68
CA LEU A 219 15.95 18.02 7.49
C LEU A 219 17.15 17.12 7.17
N GLU A 220 16.89 15.86 6.86
CA GLU A 220 17.94 14.88 6.53
C GLU A 220 17.68 14.30 5.15
N PHE A 221 18.76 14.14 4.38
CA PHE A 221 18.73 13.32 3.18
C PHE A 221 18.54 11.86 3.59
N GLU A 222 17.51 11.21 3.07
CA GLU A 222 17.21 9.82 3.41
C GLU A 222 17.63 8.86 2.29
N LYS A 223 17.25 9.17 1.04
CA LYS A 223 17.31 8.22 -0.07
C LYS A 223 17.12 8.90 -1.44
N VAL A 224 17.46 8.17 -2.49
CA VAL A 224 17.08 8.47 -3.89
C VAL A 224 16.22 7.33 -4.45
N TYR A 225 15.19 7.68 -5.22
CA TYR A 225 14.44 6.73 -6.04
C TYR A 225 14.86 6.81 -7.51
N TYR A 226 15.21 5.67 -8.13
CA TYR A 226 15.54 5.62 -9.56
C TYR A 226 15.38 4.22 -10.21
N PRO A 227 14.35 3.98 -11.04
CA PRO A 227 13.24 4.86 -11.40
C PRO A 227 12.20 5.04 -10.27
N TYR A 228 11.29 6.00 -10.46
CA TYR A 228 10.23 6.34 -9.51
C TYR A 228 8.85 6.42 -10.18
N LEU A 229 7.84 5.77 -9.60
CA LEU A 229 6.45 5.74 -10.07
C LEU A 229 5.53 6.36 -9.01
N LEU A 230 4.97 7.52 -9.33
CA LEU A 230 4.06 8.25 -8.45
C LEU A 230 2.62 8.19 -8.99
N ILE A 231 1.76 7.43 -8.32
CA ILE A 231 0.38 7.16 -8.76
C ILE A 231 -0.58 8.18 -8.16
N SER A 232 -0.55 8.33 -6.83
CA SER A 232 -1.40 9.27 -6.11
C SER A 232 -0.83 9.57 -4.72
N LYS A 233 -1.53 10.42 -3.95
CA LYS A 233 -1.21 10.65 -2.53
C LYS A 233 -1.08 9.32 -1.80
N LYS A 234 0.04 9.15 -1.08
CA LYS A 234 0.40 7.96 -0.31
C LYS A 234 0.46 6.65 -1.13
N ARG A 235 0.56 6.73 -2.46
CA ARG A 235 0.65 5.58 -3.37
C ARG A 235 1.74 5.77 -4.40
N TYR A 236 2.88 5.12 -4.18
CA TYR A 236 4.04 5.19 -5.07
C TYR A 236 4.94 3.97 -4.92
N ALA A 237 5.75 3.72 -5.95
CA ALA A 237 6.77 2.70 -5.96
C ALA A 237 8.07 3.26 -6.55
N GLY A 238 9.20 2.72 -6.14
CA GLY A 238 10.49 3.12 -6.72
C GLY A 238 11.61 2.19 -6.28
N ILE A 239 12.70 2.22 -7.04
CA ILE A 239 13.92 1.50 -6.65
C ILE A 239 14.69 2.38 -5.68
N TYR A 240 14.93 1.86 -4.48
CA TYR A 240 15.44 2.56 -3.32
C TYR A 240 16.97 2.50 -3.27
N TYR A 241 17.63 3.66 -3.25
CA TYR A 241 19.09 3.78 -3.13
C TYR A 241 19.47 4.57 -1.87
N THR A 242 20.26 3.95 -0.99
CA THR A 242 21.07 4.64 0.04
C THR A 242 22.50 4.89 -0.40
N LYS A 243 23.00 4.10 -1.36
CA LYS A 243 24.31 4.22 -1.99
C LYS A 243 24.15 4.29 -3.50
N PRO A 244 25.02 5.01 -4.22
CA PRO A 244 24.81 5.25 -5.64
C PRO A 244 25.05 4.02 -6.54
N GLU A 245 25.85 3.04 -6.10
CA GLU A 245 26.28 1.92 -6.94
C GLU A 245 25.26 0.78 -7.00
N ILE A 246 24.53 0.54 -5.91
CA ILE A 246 23.65 -0.63 -5.73
C ILE A 246 22.36 -0.18 -5.09
N TYR A 247 21.23 -0.65 -5.63
CA TYR A 247 19.93 -0.45 -5.00
C TYR A 247 19.73 -1.39 -3.81
N ASP A 248 19.04 -0.92 -2.78
CA ASP A 248 18.76 -1.71 -1.59
C ASP A 248 17.56 -2.62 -1.80
N LYS A 249 16.46 -2.08 -2.33
CA LYS A 249 15.19 -2.79 -2.55
C LYS A 249 14.23 -2.02 -3.46
N MET A 250 13.20 -2.70 -3.92
CA MET A 250 12.00 -2.04 -4.44
C MET A 250 11.11 -1.62 -3.28
N ASP A 251 10.84 -0.33 -3.15
CA ASP A 251 9.93 0.21 -2.14
C ASP A 251 8.53 0.40 -2.73
N CYS A 252 7.50 -0.01 -1.98
CA CYS A 252 6.11 0.10 -2.38
C CYS A 252 5.33 0.70 -1.20
N LYS A 253 4.80 1.91 -1.37
CA LYS A 253 4.02 2.60 -0.33
C LYS A 253 2.56 2.69 -0.74
N GLY A 254 1.67 2.16 0.09
CA GLY A 254 0.21 2.25 -0.08
C GLY A 254 -0.40 1.54 -1.29
N ILE A 255 0.42 0.87 -2.10
CA ILE A 255 0.01 0.01 -3.21
C ILE A 255 -0.49 -1.32 -2.66
N GLU A 256 -1.37 -1.97 -3.40
CA GLU A 256 -2.01 -3.25 -3.07
C GLU A 256 -1.02 -4.40 -2.80
N THR A 257 0.28 -4.25 -3.12
CA THR A 257 1.35 -5.22 -2.81
C THR A 257 1.61 -5.39 -1.31
N VAL A 258 1.43 -4.33 -0.51
CA VAL A 258 1.68 -4.32 0.93
C VAL A 258 0.40 -4.32 1.77
N ARG A 259 -0.76 -4.25 1.11
CA ARG A 259 -2.05 -4.24 1.78
C ARG A 259 -2.56 -5.65 2.05
N ARG A 260 -3.14 -5.87 3.23
CA ARG A 260 -3.59 -7.19 3.69
C ARG A 260 -5.06 -7.51 3.37
N ASP A 261 -5.79 -6.58 2.78
CA ASP A 261 -7.23 -6.67 2.47
C ASP A 261 -7.53 -7.21 1.07
N ASN A 262 -6.50 -7.46 0.25
CA ASN A 262 -6.62 -8.05 -1.09
C ASN A 262 -6.19 -9.52 -1.08
N CYS A 263 -6.55 -10.25 -2.14
CA CYS A 263 -6.08 -11.63 -2.28
C CYS A 263 -4.58 -11.68 -2.65
N PRO A 264 -3.85 -12.75 -2.26
CA PRO A 264 -2.43 -12.90 -2.55
C PRO A 264 -2.07 -12.80 -4.04
N LEU A 265 -2.99 -13.21 -4.92
CA LEU A 265 -2.81 -13.08 -6.37
C LEU A 265 -2.50 -11.64 -6.78
N VAL A 266 -3.24 -10.66 -6.25
CA VAL A 266 -3.05 -9.24 -6.58
C VAL A 266 -1.67 -8.78 -6.17
N ALA A 267 -1.26 -9.06 -4.93
CA ALA A 267 0.05 -8.67 -4.44
C ALA A 267 1.18 -9.29 -5.27
N LYS A 268 1.07 -10.57 -5.61
CA LYS A 268 2.06 -11.28 -6.44
C LYS A 268 2.14 -10.71 -7.86
N VAL A 269 0.99 -10.50 -8.50
CA VAL A 269 0.92 -9.97 -9.87
C VAL A 269 1.55 -8.58 -9.93
N LEU A 270 1.11 -7.67 -9.06
CA LEU A 270 1.61 -6.29 -9.05
C LEU A 270 3.10 -6.23 -8.71
N SER A 271 3.58 -7.04 -7.75
CA SER A 271 5.01 -7.08 -7.42
C SER A 271 5.85 -7.54 -8.62
N THR A 272 5.37 -8.55 -9.35
CA THR A 272 6.06 -9.06 -10.54
C THR A 272 6.03 -8.04 -11.69
N CYS A 273 4.88 -7.39 -11.91
CA CYS A 273 4.77 -6.31 -12.90
C CYS A 273 5.70 -5.14 -12.55
N LEU A 274 5.71 -4.69 -11.29
CA LEU A 274 6.60 -3.60 -10.83
C LEU A 274 8.07 -3.98 -10.96
N GLN A 275 8.45 -5.22 -10.66
CA GLN A 275 9.81 -5.71 -10.89
C GLN A 275 10.18 -5.60 -12.39
N LYS A 276 9.30 -6.08 -13.28
CA LYS A 276 9.53 -6.00 -14.74
C LYS A 276 9.60 -4.56 -15.25
N LEU A 277 8.81 -3.66 -14.67
CA LEU A 277 8.75 -2.25 -15.05
C LEU A 277 9.95 -1.44 -14.51
N LEU A 278 10.28 -1.60 -13.23
CA LEU A 278 11.26 -0.76 -12.53
C LEU A 278 12.67 -1.32 -12.57
N ILE A 279 12.83 -2.64 -12.57
CA ILE A 279 14.14 -3.33 -12.57
C ILE A 279 14.50 -3.74 -14.00
N ASP A 280 13.66 -4.58 -14.63
CA ASP A 280 13.96 -5.11 -15.98
C ASP A 280 13.75 -4.05 -17.08
N ARG A 281 13.10 -2.93 -16.75
CA ARG A 281 12.75 -1.82 -17.67
C ARG A 281 12.04 -2.30 -18.95
N ASN A 282 11.19 -3.31 -18.83
CA ASN A 282 10.49 -3.94 -19.95
C ASN A 282 8.97 -3.91 -19.75
N PRO A 283 8.27 -2.88 -20.28
CA PRO A 283 6.82 -2.75 -20.11
C PRO A 283 6.03 -3.82 -20.88
N ASP A 284 6.52 -4.26 -22.04
CA ASP A 284 5.86 -5.30 -22.83
C ASP A 284 5.87 -6.65 -22.12
N ALA A 285 6.99 -7.02 -21.50
CA ALA A 285 7.09 -8.23 -20.69
C ALA A 285 6.17 -8.18 -19.45
N ALA A 286 6.02 -6.99 -18.84
CA ALA A 286 5.09 -6.80 -17.73
C ALA A 286 3.62 -6.93 -18.19
N LEU A 287 3.29 -6.40 -19.36
CA LEU A 287 1.97 -6.47 -19.97
C LEU A 287 1.60 -7.91 -20.36
N GLU A 288 2.49 -8.63 -21.03
CA GLU A 288 2.27 -10.04 -21.41
C GLU A 288 2.11 -10.94 -20.19
N TYR A 289 2.89 -10.71 -19.13
CA TYR A 289 2.70 -11.41 -17.86
C TYR A 289 1.31 -11.14 -17.25
N ALA A 290 0.86 -9.89 -17.22
CA ALA A 290 -0.47 -9.56 -16.72
C ALA A 290 -1.58 -10.23 -17.54
N LYS A 291 -1.49 -10.21 -18.88
CA LYS A 291 -2.44 -10.90 -19.77
C LYS A 291 -2.48 -12.40 -19.53
N GLN A 292 -1.32 -13.04 -19.35
CA GLN A 292 -1.22 -14.46 -19.06
C GLN A 292 -1.93 -14.81 -17.74
N VAL A 293 -1.71 -14.03 -16.68
CA VAL A 293 -2.38 -14.28 -15.39
C VAL A 293 -3.89 -14.06 -15.48
N ILE A 294 -4.35 -13.06 -16.24
CA ILE A 294 -5.78 -12.85 -16.50
C ILE A 294 -6.36 -14.06 -17.24
N SER A 295 -5.66 -14.59 -18.25
CA SER A 295 -6.06 -15.81 -18.96
C SER A 295 -6.15 -17.01 -18.02
N ASP A 296 -5.15 -17.18 -17.15
CA ASP A 296 -5.13 -18.25 -16.14
C ASP A 296 -6.29 -18.14 -15.15
N LEU A 297 -6.64 -16.93 -14.72
CA LEU A 297 -7.79 -16.70 -13.85
C LEU A 297 -9.10 -17.09 -14.54
N LEU A 298 -9.32 -16.63 -15.78
CA LEU A 298 -10.55 -16.89 -16.53
C LEU A 298 -10.68 -18.36 -16.98
N CYS A 299 -9.56 -19.06 -17.11
CA CYS A 299 -9.50 -20.49 -17.42
C CYS A 299 -9.49 -21.38 -16.17
N ASN A 300 -9.73 -20.84 -14.97
CA ASN A 300 -9.71 -21.60 -13.70
C ASN A 300 -8.39 -22.37 -13.46
N ARG A 301 -7.26 -21.78 -13.87
CA ARG A 301 -5.90 -22.32 -13.67
C ARG A 301 -5.16 -21.71 -12.46
N VAL A 302 -5.83 -20.84 -11.70
CA VAL A 302 -5.31 -20.21 -10.48
C VAL A 302 -5.73 -21.01 -9.26
N ASP A 303 -4.78 -21.27 -8.36
CA ASP A 303 -5.02 -21.99 -7.10
C ASP A 303 -5.89 -21.16 -6.14
N ILE A 304 -6.82 -21.81 -5.44
CA ILE A 304 -7.75 -21.14 -4.53
C ILE A 304 -7.03 -20.37 -3.41
N SER A 305 -5.85 -20.84 -2.97
CA SER A 305 -5.04 -20.15 -1.95
C SER A 305 -4.67 -18.73 -2.36
N GLN A 306 -4.52 -18.48 -3.66
CA GLN A 306 -4.20 -17.16 -4.20
C GLN A 306 -5.42 -16.22 -4.24
N LEU A 307 -6.63 -16.76 -4.04
CA LEU A 307 -7.90 -16.04 -4.13
C LEU A 307 -8.52 -15.74 -2.75
N ILE A 308 -7.90 -16.23 -1.67
CA ILE A 308 -8.38 -16.00 -0.30
C ILE A 308 -8.22 -14.53 0.07
N ILE A 309 -9.31 -13.91 0.50
CA ILE A 309 -9.35 -12.56 1.06
C ILE A 309 -9.54 -12.70 2.57
N SER A 310 -8.91 -11.84 3.36
CA SER A 310 -9.01 -11.89 4.82
C SER A 310 -9.33 -10.52 5.40
N LYS A 311 -10.31 -10.43 6.29
CA LYS A 311 -10.69 -9.19 6.99
C LYS A 311 -10.89 -9.44 8.47
N GLU A 312 -10.49 -8.48 9.29
CA GLU A 312 -10.66 -8.52 10.74
C GLU A 312 -12.11 -8.25 11.15
N LEU A 313 -12.64 -9.07 12.05
CA LEU A 313 -13.97 -8.92 12.61
C LEU A 313 -13.91 -7.99 13.83
N THR A 314 -14.11 -6.69 13.62
CA THR A 314 -13.85 -5.66 14.63
C THR A 314 -15.06 -5.31 15.50
N LYS A 315 -16.28 -5.57 15.04
CA LYS A 315 -17.51 -5.22 15.75
C LYS A 315 -18.50 -6.36 15.78
N THR A 316 -19.45 -6.26 16.69
CA THR A 316 -20.64 -7.12 16.66
C THR A 316 -21.66 -6.58 15.66
N ASP A 317 -22.50 -7.46 15.12
CA ASP A 317 -23.46 -7.16 14.05
C ASP A 317 -24.30 -5.90 14.26
N LYS A 318 -24.75 -5.67 15.50
CA LYS A 318 -25.61 -4.53 15.87
C LYS A 318 -24.93 -3.16 15.71
N GLU A 319 -23.61 -3.14 15.55
CA GLU A 319 -22.81 -1.92 15.42
C GLU A 319 -22.34 -1.64 13.99
N TYR A 320 -22.57 -2.58 13.05
CA TYR A 320 -22.27 -2.36 11.64
C TYR A 320 -23.46 -1.71 10.93
N SER A 321 -23.26 -0.47 10.49
CA SER A 321 -24.25 0.28 9.70
C SER A 321 -24.47 -0.30 8.29
N ALA A 322 -23.54 -1.11 7.78
CA ALA A 322 -23.60 -1.68 6.44
C ALA A 322 -23.19 -3.17 6.45
N LYS A 323 -23.90 -3.98 5.65
CA LYS A 323 -23.62 -5.41 5.50
C LYS A 323 -22.26 -5.65 4.84
N GLN A 324 -21.40 -6.41 5.52
CA GLN A 324 -20.05 -6.75 5.06
C GLN A 324 -19.93 -8.25 4.82
N ALA A 325 -19.14 -8.63 3.82
CA ALA A 325 -19.01 -10.02 3.39
C ALA A 325 -18.45 -10.97 4.46
N HIS A 326 -17.41 -10.53 5.19
CA HIS A 326 -16.79 -11.31 6.26
C HIS A 326 -17.70 -11.45 7.49
N VAL A 327 -18.54 -10.44 7.76
CA VAL A 327 -19.51 -10.45 8.87
C VAL A 327 -20.64 -11.45 8.59
N GLU A 328 -21.23 -11.38 7.38
CA GLU A 328 -22.27 -12.31 6.93
C GLU A 328 -21.76 -13.76 6.87
N LEU A 329 -20.51 -13.95 6.41
CA LEU A 329 -19.89 -15.27 6.43
C LEU A 329 -19.70 -15.80 7.86
N ALA A 330 -19.15 -14.99 8.78
CA ALA A 330 -18.94 -15.42 10.16
C ALA A 330 -20.26 -15.88 10.81
N MET A 331 -21.38 -15.21 10.53
CA MET A 331 -22.70 -15.65 10.99
C MET A 331 -23.15 -16.95 10.34
N ARG A 332 -22.92 -17.10 9.03
CA ARG A 332 -23.28 -18.33 8.32
C ARG A 332 -22.49 -19.51 8.85
N MET A 333 -21.21 -19.34 9.13
CA MET A 333 -20.35 -20.34 9.79
C MET A 333 -20.92 -20.68 11.17
N LYS A 334 -21.25 -19.67 11.99
CA LYS A 334 -21.86 -19.88 13.32
C LYS A 334 -23.19 -20.63 13.28
N LYS A 335 -24.00 -20.44 12.24
CA LYS A 335 -25.25 -21.19 12.04
C LYS A 335 -25.02 -22.63 11.61
N ARG A 336 -23.93 -22.91 10.87
CA ARG A 336 -23.57 -24.26 10.42
C ARG A 336 -22.94 -25.07 11.56
N ASP A 337 -21.97 -24.47 12.24
CA ASP A 337 -21.27 -25.05 13.38
C ASP A 337 -20.79 -23.92 14.32
N PRO A 338 -21.43 -23.77 15.49
CA PRO A 338 -21.02 -22.77 16.48
C PRO A 338 -19.58 -22.95 17.00
N GLY A 339 -19.02 -24.16 16.97
CA GLY A 339 -17.71 -24.47 17.55
C GLY A 339 -16.52 -23.98 16.71
N SER A 340 -16.70 -23.84 15.40
CA SER A 340 -15.66 -23.41 14.44
C SER A 340 -15.80 -21.96 13.97
N ALA A 341 -16.73 -21.20 14.57
CA ALA A 341 -17.02 -19.83 14.15
C ALA A 341 -15.93 -18.83 14.62
N PRO A 342 -15.56 -17.84 13.79
CA PRO A 342 -14.62 -16.78 14.18
C PRO A 342 -15.14 -15.89 15.32
N HIS A 343 -14.24 -15.46 16.20
CA HIS A 343 -14.50 -14.56 17.32
C HIS A 343 -14.17 -13.09 16.97
N LEU A 344 -14.60 -12.17 17.84
CA LEU A 344 -14.29 -10.75 17.69
C LEU A 344 -12.78 -10.53 17.87
N GLY A 345 -12.17 -9.83 16.91
CA GLY A 345 -10.71 -9.66 16.79
C GLY A 345 -10.06 -10.66 15.82
N ASP A 346 -10.74 -11.75 15.46
CA ASP A 346 -10.20 -12.73 14.52
C ASP A 346 -10.26 -12.20 13.08
N ARG A 347 -9.35 -12.71 12.24
CA ARG A 347 -9.42 -12.48 10.80
C ARG A 347 -10.18 -13.62 10.13
N VAL A 348 -11.25 -13.27 9.41
CA VAL A 348 -12.10 -14.21 8.69
C VAL A 348 -11.58 -14.37 7.25
N PRO A 349 -11.05 -15.55 6.86
CA PRO A 349 -10.70 -15.83 5.47
C PRO A 349 -11.94 -16.20 4.65
N TYR A 350 -12.03 -15.74 3.41
CA TYR A 350 -13.13 -16.05 2.51
C TYR A 350 -12.73 -15.97 1.04
N VAL A 351 -13.49 -16.64 0.19
CA VAL A 351 -13.45 -16.48 -1.28
C VAL A 351 -14.82 -16.02 -1.79
N ILE A 352 -14.84 -15.40 -2.98
CA ILE A 352 -16.10 -15.00 -3.62
C ILE A 352 -16.54 -16.05 -4.63
N ILE A 353 -17.67 -16.70 -4.35
CA ILE A 353 -18.25 -17.75 -5.18
C ILE A 353 -19.14 -17.17 -6.29
N ALA A 354 -19.31 -17.93 -7.37
CA ALA A 354 -20.21 -17.58 -8.44
C ALA A 354 -21.67 -17.72 -7.97
N ALA A 355 -22.50 -16.73 -8.29
CA ALA A 355 -23.92 -16.72 -7.99
C ALA A 355 -24.70 -16.09 -9.16
N GLY A 356 -26.03 -15.98 -9.01
CA GLY A 356 -26.89 -15.31 -9.98
C GLY A 356 -26.45 -13.87 -10.25
N ARG A 357 -26.77 -13.36 -11.45
CA ARG A 357 -26.49 -11.96 -11.79
C ARG A 357 -27.20 -11.03 -10.80
N GLY A 358 -26.50 -10.00 -10.33
CA GLY A 358 -27.03 -9.01 -9.38
C GLY A 358 -26.97 -9.45 -7.91
N THR A 359 -26.54 -10.67 -7.59
CA THR A 359 -26.33 -11.07 -6.19
C THR A 359 -25.23 -10.22 -5.55
N ALA A 360 -25.57 -9.59 -4.42
CA ALA A 360 -24.65 -8.72 -3.69
C ALA A 360 -23.39 -9.46 -3.23
N ALA A 361 -22.24 -8.79 -3.26
CA ALA A 361 -20.94 -9.42 -2.94
C ALA A 361 -20.89 -10.01 -1.52
N TYR A 362 -21.59 -9.43 -0.54
CA TYR A 362 -21.62 -9.93 0.82
C TYR A 362 -22.33 -11.29 0.95
N MET A 363 -23.25 -11.62 0.03
CA MET A 363 -23.90 -12.94 0.00
C MET A 363 -23.02 -14.02 -0.62
N LYS A 364 -22.06 -13.61 -1.46
CA LYS A 364 -21.19 -14.49 -2.24
C LYS A 364 -19.88 -14.87 -1.52
N ALA A 365 -19.64 -14.37 -0.30
CA ALA A 365 -18.49 -14.82 0.48
C ALA A 365 -18.74 -16.22 1.05
N GLU A 366 -17.74 -17.09 0.94
CA GLU A 366 -17.80 -18.44 1.47
C GLU A 366 -16.44 -18.86 2.03
N ASP A 367 -16.48 -19.78 3.01
CA ASP A 367 -15.29 -20.37 3.61
C ASP A 367 -14.48 -21.18 2.57
N PRO A 368 -13.15 -20.97 2.43
CA PRO A 368 -12.34 -21.69 1.46
C PRO A 368 -12.40 -23.22 1.61
N LEU A 369 -12.49 -23.75 2.84
CA LEU A 369 -12.61 -25.20 3.07
C LEU A 369 -13.96 -25.72 2.59
N TYR A 370 -15.05 -25.06 2.97
CA TYR A 370 -16.38 -25.40 2.47
C TYR A 370 -16.46 -25.39 0.93
N VAL A 371 -15.81 -24.43 0.27
CA VAL A 371 -15.74 -24.36 -1.20
C VAL A 371 -14.98 -25.54 -1.79
N LEU A 372 -13.86 -25.95 -1.17
CA LEU A 372 -13.06 -27.10 -1.62
C LEU A 372 -13.85 -28.41 -1.51
N GLU A 373 -14.48 -28.65 -0.35
CA GLU A 373 -15.26 -29.87 -0.09
C GLU A 373 -16.45 -30.00 -1.06
N ASN A 374 -17.16 -28.89 -1.29
CA ASN A 374 -18.37 -28.88 -2.11
C ASN A 374 -18.11 -28.59 -3.59
N SER A 375 -16.85 -28.31 -3.97
CA SER A 375 -16.45 -27.94 -5.34
C SER A 375 -17.28 -26.78 -5.90
N ILE A 376 -17.47 -25.72 -5.10
CA ILE A 376 -18.30 -24.57 -5.46
C ILE A 376 -17.55 -23.70 -6.48
N PRO A 377 -18.19 -23.23 -7.57
CA PRO A 377 -17.52 -22.41 -8.57
C PRO A 377 -17.13 -21.03 -8.02
N ILE A 378 -15.96 -20.53 -8.42
CA ILE A 378 -15.46 -19.21 -8.06
C ILE A 378 -15.92 -18.14 -9.05
N ASP A 379 -16.23 -16.93 -8.57
CA ASP A 379 -16.58 -15.79 -9.41
C ASP A 379 -15.32 -15.15 -10.01
N THR A 380 -14.79 -15.74 -11.08
CA THR A 380 -13.60 -15.23 -11.77
C THR A 380 -13.78 -13.81 -12.32
N GLN A 381 -15.01 -13.41 -12.66
CA GLN A 381 -15.31 -12.06 -13.12
C GLN A 381 -15.14 -11.04 -12.00
N TYR A 382 -15.60 -11.35 -10.78
CA TYR A 382 -15.36 -10.51 -9.61
C TYR A 382 -13.86 -10.30 -9.35
N TYR A 383 -13.05 -11.35 -9.37
CA TYR A 383 -11.61 -11.21 -9.17
C TYR A 383 -10.94 -10.40 -10.27
N LEU A 384 -11.38 -10.54 -11.52
CA LEU A 384 -10.87 -9.71 -12.62
C LEU A 384 -11.22 -8.22 -12.42
N SER A 385 -12.51 -7.88 -12.26
CA SER A 385 -12.95 -6.47 -12.23
C SER A 385 -12.68 -5.75 -10.91
N ASN A 386 -12.81 -6.45 -9.78
CA ASN A 386 -12.76 -5.82 -8.46
C ASN A 386 -11.39 -5.97 -7.77
N GLN A 387 -10.60 -6.99 -8.12
CA GLN A 387 -9.30 -7.24 -7.48
C GLN A 387 -8.12 -6.89 -8.40
N LEU A 388 -8.12 -7.30 -9.67
CA LEU A 388 -6.96 -7.13 -10.57
C LEU A 388 -7.00 -5.87 -11.45
N ALA A 389 -8.15 -5.55 -12.06
CA ALA A 389 -8.25 -4.49 -13.07
C ALA A 389 -7.76 -3.13 -12.56
N LYS A 390 -8.38 -2.60 -11.50
CA LYS A 390 -8.07 -1.25 -10.99
C LYS A 390 -6.62 -1.11 -10.53
N PRO A 391 -6.01 -2.06 -9.78
CA PRO A 391 -4.60 -1.95 -9.41
C PRO A 391 -3.65 -2.03 -10.60
N LEU A 392 -3.94 -2.87 -11.60
CA LEU A 392 -3.13 -2.95 -12.82
C LEU A 392 -3.21 -1.65 -13.63
N GLU A 393 -4.42 -1.13 -13.86
CA GLU A 393 -4.64 0.15 -14.54
C GLU A 393 -3.79 1.26 -13.92
N ARG A 394 -3.82 1.40 -12.58
CA ARG A 394 -3.07 2.45 -11.87
C ARG A 394 -1.55 2.39 -12.06
N ILE A 395 -0.98 1.20 -12.25
CA ILE A 395 0.48 1.03 -12.40
C ILE A 395 0.89 1.23 -13.87
N PHE A 396 0.05 0.80 -14.81
CA PHE A 396 0.36 0.86 -16.24
C PHE A 396 -0.06 2.18 -16.89
N GLU A 397 -1.09 2.86 -16.39
CA GLU A 397 -1.60 4.13 -16.96
C GLU A 397 -0.53 5.23 -17.06
N PRO A 398 0.33 5.47 -16.06
CA PRO A 398 1.40 6.45 -16.17
C PRO A 398 2.48 6.14 -17.21
N ILE A 399 2.49 4.92 -17.77
CA ILE A 399 3.51 4.42 -18.70
C ILE A 399 2.94 4.25 -20.10
N LEU A 400 1.75 3.64 -20.22
CA LEU A 400 1.10 3.29 -21.48
C LEU A 400 -0.03 4.25 -21.86
N GLY A 401 -0.44 5.15 -20.96
CA GLY A 401 -1.52 6.12 -21.18
C GLY A 401 -2.92 5.50 -21.19
N GLU A 402 -3.88 6.21 -21.78
CA GLU A 402 -5.32 5.87 -21.77
C GLU A 402 -5.65 4.51 -22.45
N LYS A 403 -4.75 3.97 -23.28
CA LYS A 403 -4.93 2.66 -23.94
C LYS A 403 -4.76 1.49 -22.97
N THR A 404 -4.33 1.72 -21.74
CA THR A 404 -4.04 0.70 -20.74
C THR A 404 -5.22 -0.23 -20.46
N GLU A 405 -6.43 0.32 -20.23
CA GLU A 405 -7.62 -0.48 -19.90
C GLU A 405 -7.96 -1.45 -21.05
N SER A 406 -7.93 -0.94 -22.29
CA SER A 406 -8.26 -1.77 -23.45
C SER A 406 -7.22 -2.87 -23.66
N LEU A 407 -5.93 -2.58 -23.55
CA LEU A 407 -4.85 -3.56 -23.71
C LEU A 407 -4.87 -4.67 -22.64
N LEU A 408 -5.22 -4.33 -21.40
CA LEU A 408 -5.24 -5.28 -20.28
C LEU A 408 -6.53 -6.10 -20.21
N LEU A 409 -7.69 -5.47 -20.42
CA LEU A 409 -8.99 -6.10 -20.16
C LEU A 409 -9.71 -6.59 -21.42
N ARG A 410 -9.36 -6.05 -22.60
CA ARG A 410 -10.01 -6.35 -23.87
C ARG A 410 -9.00 -6.97 -24.83
N GLY A 411 -8.94 -8.29 -24.88
CA GLY A 411 -8.05 -9.00 -25.80
C GLY A 411 -8.41 -10.48 -25.92
N ASP A 412 -7.68 -11.19 -26.77
CA ASP A 412 -7.91 -12.63 -27.00
C ASP A 412 -7.73 -13.47 -25.72
N HIS A 413 -6.86 -13.00 -24.82
CA HIS A 413 -6.61 -13.62 -23.52
C HIS A 413 -7.83 -13.63 -22.59
N THR A 414 -8.82 -12.75 -22.81
CA THR A 414 -10.07 -12.69 -22.02
C THR A 414 -11.28 -13.35 -22.68
N ARG A 415 -11.17 -13.76 -23.96
CA ARG A 415 -12.26 -14.38 -24.72
C ARG A 415 -12.54 -15.82 -24.30
N THR A 416 -11.51 -16.56 -23.89
CA THR A 416 -11.66 -17.95 -23.46
C THR A 416 -11.99 -18.02 -21.97
N LYS A 417 -13.16 -18.58 -21.64
CA LYS A 417 -13.61 -18.76 -20.25
C LYS A 417 -13.96 -20.22 -20.01
N THR A 418 -13.37 -20.82 -18.98
CA THR A 418 -13.69 -22.19 -18.57
C THR A 418 -14.68 -22.14 -17.41
N VAL A 419 -15.88 -22.69 -17.59
CA VAL A 419 -16.91 -22.72 -16.55
C VAL A 419 -16.83 -24.05 -15.81
N VAL A 420 -16.67 -23.99 -14.48
CA VAL A 420 -16.74 -25.16 -13.60
C VAL A 420 -18.15 -25.25 -13.03
N HIS A 421 -18.66 -26.46 -12.90
CA HIS A 421 -19.99 -26.74 -12.39
C HIS A 421 -19.92 -27.29 -10.96
N SER A 422 -20.82 -26.82 -10.09
CA SER A 422 -20.92 -27.28 -8.70
C SER A 422 -21.30 -28.76 -8.64
N LYS A 423 -20.79 -29.50 -7.65
CA LYS A 423 -21.29 -30.85 -7.33
C LYS A 423 -22.60 -30.80 -6.54
N THR A 424 -22.86 -29.70 -5.86
CA THR A 424 -24.02 -29.51 -5.00
C THR A 424 -25.08 -28.66 -5.71
N GLY A 425 -26.27 -29.21 -5.85
CA GLY A 425 -27.44 -28.55 -6.44
C GLY A 425 -28.45 -29.58 -6.95
N GLY A 426 -29.74 -29.38 -6.62
CA GLY A 426 -30.79 -30.33 -6.99
C GLY A 426 -30.87 -30.62 -8.49
N LEU A 427 -30.56 -29.63 -9.34
CA LEU A 427 -30.54 -29.77 -10.79
C LEU A 427 -29.31 -30.55 -11.32
N MET A 428 -28.16 -30.45 -10.63
CA MET A 428 -26.91 -31.06 -11.09
C MET A 428 -26.94 -32.59 -11.04
N ALA A 429 -27.77 -33.17 -10.17
CA ALA A 429 -28.02 -34.61 -10.10
C ALA A 429 -28.67 -35.17 -11.38
N PHE A 430 -29.36 -34.33 -12.16
CA PHE A 430 -30.08 -34.73 -13.39
C PHE A 430 -29.33 -34.37 -14.68
N VAL A 431 -28.11 -33.83 -14.59
CA VAL A 431 -27.32 -33.43 -15.76
C VAL A 431 -26.72 -34.66 -16.45
N THR A 432 -27.02 -34.83 -17.73
CA THR A 432 -26.44 -35.90 -18.56
C THR A 432 -25.19 -35.41 -19.28
N LYS A 433 -24.08 -36.16 -19.18
CA LYS A 433 -22.86 -35.86 -19.92
C LYS A 433 -23.04 -36.26 -21.38
N ARG A 434 -22.81 -35.33 -22.31
CA ARG A 434 -22.79 -35.60 -23.76
C ARG A 434 -21.38 -35.40 -24.31
N ASN A 435 -20.99 -36.26 -25.24
CA ASN A 435 -19.68 -36.15 -25.89
C ASN A 435 -19.71 -35.02 -26.92
N THR A 436 -18.60 -34.28 -27.04
CA THR A 436 -18.41 -33.24 -28.04
C THR A 436 -17.10 -33.46 -28.79
N CYS A 437 -17.08 -33.10 -30.07
CA CYS A 437 -15.88 -33.10 -30.89
C CYS A 437 -14.83 -32.14 -30.30
N LEU A 438 -13.60 -32.60 -30.09
CA LEU A 438 -12.53 -31.77 -29.54
C LEU A 438 -12.17 -30.58 -30.44
N SER A 439 -12.34 -30.71 -31.76
CA SER A 439 -11.98 -29.67 -32.72
C SER A 439 -13.06 -28.58 -32.85
N CYS A 440 -14.28 -28.97 -33.24
CA CYS A 440 -15.37 -28.04 -33.58
C CYS A 440 -16.49 -27.94 -32.53
N LYS A 441 -16.37 -28.66 -31.41
CA LYS A 441 -17.35 -28.67 -30.29
C LYS A 441 -18.76 -29.16 -30.65
N SER A 442 -18.97 -29.73 -31.84
CA SER A 442 -20.24 -30.35 -32.20
C SER A 442 -20.54 -31.57 -31.32
N LEU A 443 -21.82 -31.78 -31.01
CA LEU A 443 -22.27 -32.95 -30.25
C LEU A 443 -22.04 -34.23 -31.08
N ILE A 444 -21.47 -35.25 -30.44
CA ILE A 444 -21.24 -36.55 -31.06
C ILE A 444 -21.99 -37.63 -30.26
N PRO A 445 -22.84 -38.45 -30.91
CA PRO A 445 -23.60 -39.49 -30.23
C PRO A 445 -22.77 -40.75 -29.95
N TYR A 446 -21.51 -40.80 -30.35
CA TYR A 446 -20.62 -41.96 -30.23
C TYR A 446 -19.36 -41.64 -29.39
N LYS A 447 -18.64 -42.70 -28.98
CA LYS A 447 -17.41 -42.62 -28.18
C LYS A 447 -16.17 -42.38 -29.08
N ALA A 448 -16.09 -41.21 -29.69
CA ALA A 448 -14.87 -40.77 -30.39
C ALA A 448 -14.42 -39.40 -29.88
N ALA A 449 -13.17 -39.03 -30.15
CA ALA A 449 -12.63 -37.72 -29.77
C ALA A 449 -12.96 -36.62 -30.81
N ILE A 450 -13.20 -37.00 -32.07
CA ILE A 450 -13.38 -36.09 -33.20
C ILE A 450 -14.62 -36.54 -34.00
N CYS A 451 -15.36 -35.58 -34.57
CA CYS A 451 -16.48 -35.89 -35.46
C CYS A 451 -16.00 -36.36 -36.84
N LYS A 452 -16.87 -37.05 -37.58
CA LYS A 452 -16.56 -37.56 -38.93
C LYS A 452 -16.00 -36.50 -39.90
N TYR A 453 -16.48 -35.25 -39.81
CA TYR A 453 -16.03 -34.13 -40.65
C TYR A 453 -14.61 -33.67 -40.30
N CYS A 454 -14.36 -33.36 -39.02
CA CYS A 454 -13.04 -32.94 -38.58
C CYS A 454 -11.99 -34.08 -38.60
N ASN A 455 -12.41 -35.33 -38.74
CA ASN A 455 -11.52 -36.47 -38.92
C ASN A 455 -10.94 -36.54 -40.35
N ALA A 456 -11.65 -35.99 -41.33
CA ALA A 456 -11.20 -35.93 -42.72
C ALA A 456 -10.21 -34.78 -42.98
N GLU A 457 -10.19 -33.76 -42.12
CA GLU A 457 -9.30 -32.58 -42.20
C GLU A 457 -7.98 -32.74 -41.42
N ILE A 458 -7.71 -33.91 -40.82
CA ILE A 458 -6.49 -34.11 -40.03
C ILE A 458 -5.33 -34.38 -40.97
N GLU A 459 -4.66 -33.33 -41.43
CA GLU A 459 -3.29 -33.48 -41.94
C GLU A 459 -2.36 -33.96 -40.81
N PRO A 460 -1.30 -34.74 -41.11
CA PRO A 460 -0.39 -35.31 -40.10
C PRO A 460 0.43 -34.29 -39.30
N SER A 461 0.27 -32.99 -39.55
CA SER A 461 1.00 -31.92 -38.86
C SER A 461 0.06 -31.05 -37.99
N ARG A 462 0.10 -31.30 -36.67
CA ARG A 462 -0.31 -30.37 -35.58
C ARG A 462 -1.80 -30.06 -35.38
N GLY A 463 -2.65 -31.09 -35.24
CA GLY A 463 -4.02 -30.93 -34.73
C GLY A 463 -4.13 -30.79 -33.19
N LYS A 464 -5.23 -30.20 -32.69
CA LYS A 464 -5.60 -30.02 -31.25
C LYS A 464 -5.50 -31.28 -30.36
N VAL A 465 -5.41 -32.47 -30.95
CA VAL A 465 -5.19 -33.72 -30.20
C VAL A 465 -3.78 -33.79 -29.64
N TRP A 466 -2.76 -33.36 -30.39
CA TRP A 466 -1.37 -33.37 -29.93
C TRP A 466 -1.15 -32.41 -28.76
N THR A 467 -1.83 -31.25 -28.76
CA THR A 467 -1.79 -30.33 -27.61
C THR A 467 -2.32 -30.92 -26.30
N LEU A 468 -3.22 -31.91 -26.35
CA LEU A 468 -3.69 -32.62 -25.17
C LEU A 468 -2.69 -33.70 -24.72
N VAL A 469 -2.06 -34.38 -25.68
CA VAL A 469 -1.00 -35.38 -25.41
C VAL A 469 0.20 -34.71 -24.72
N ASP A 470 0.58 -33.50 -25.11
CA ASP A 470 1.67 -32.74 -24.47
C ASP A 470 1.30 -32.21 -23.07
N ALA A 471 0.02 -31.99 -22.80
CA ALA A 471 -0.45 -31.49 -21.50
C ALA A 471 -0.46 -32.57 -20.40
N VAL A 472 -0.72 -33.84 -20.76
CA VAL A 472 -0.82 -34.96 -19.81
C VAL A 472 0.48 -35.21 -19.03
N PRO A 473 1.67 -35.30 -19.65
CA PRO A 473 2.94 -35.43 -18.94
C PRO A 473 3.20 -34.29 -17.94
N THR A 474 2.81 -33.06 -18.31
CA THR A 474 2.97 -31.87 -17.46
C THR A 474 2.10 -31.95 -16.20
N LEU A 475 0.84 -32.39 -16.35
CA LEU A 475 -0.08 -32.61 -15.23
C LEU A 475 0.38 -33.78 -14.35
N SER A 476 0.81 -34.89 -14.96
CA SER A 476 1.37 -36.04 -14.24
C SER A 476 2.57 -35.63 -13.40
N ARG A 477 3.55 -34.92 -13.97
CA ARG A 477 4.74 -34.44 -13.24
C ARG A 477 4.37 -33.51 -12.07
N LYS A 478 3.35 -32.66 -12.21
CA LYS A 478 2.85 -31.80 -11.12
C LYS A 478 2.21 -32.62 -9.99
N SER A 479 1.46 -33.67 -10.32
CA SER A 479 0.87 -34.58 -9.34
C SER A 479 1.94 -35.39 -8.59
N THR A 480 2.96 -35.89 -9.29
CA THR A 480 4.08 -36.64 -8.69
C THR A 480 4.95 -35.75 -7.80
N ARG A 481 5.27 -34.51 -8.22
CA ARG A 481 6.03 -33.57 -7.36
C ARG A 481 5.29 -33.18 -6.08
N ARG A 482 3.95 -33.07 -6.13
CA ARG A 482 3.14 -32.79 -4.93
C ARG A 482 3.07 -33.98 -3.97
N SER A 483 3.22 -35.22 -4.43
CA SER A 483 3.22 -36.41 -3.55
C SER A 483 4.56 -36.66 -2.85
N THR A 484 5.68 -36.16 -3.39
CA THR A 484 7.01 -36.20 -2.73
C THR A 484 7.26 -35.08 -1.71
N LEU A 485 6.33 -34.14 -1.55
CA LEU A 485 6.45 -32.98 -0.65
C LEU A 485 5.57 -33.11 0.62
N TYR A 486 4.98 -34.28 0.87
CA TYR A 486 4.24 -34.62 2.09
C TYR A 486 4.94 -35.74 2.85
#